data_AF-B9F3D3-F1
#
_entry.id   AF-B9F3D3-F1
#
_cell.length_a   1.000
_cell.length_b   1.000
_cell.length_c   1.000
_cell.angle_alpha   90.00
_cell.angle_beta   90.00
_cell.angle_gamma   90.00
#
_symmetry.space_group_name_H-M   'P 1'
#
loop_
_entity.id
_entity.type
_entity.pdbx_description
1 polymer ?
#
loop_
_entity_poly.entity_id
_entity_poly.type
_entity_poly.pdbx_seq_one_letter_code
_entity_poly.pdbx_strand_id
1 'polypeptide(L)'
;MLLKMQEQEVFPFLAHYSDWYITVHIKVLYVDYALLELELQKSIEELLYPSLSGENKDNDPVTVPVNPKPFLNNLTGKPVIVKLKWGMEYKGYLVSVDSYMNLQLANTEEYIDGQFSGNLGEILIRCNNVLYLRGVPEDTEIEDAE
;
A
#
# COMPACT_ATOMS: atom_id res chain seq x y z
N MET A 1 -6.89 -12.46 37.16
CA MET A 1 -7.08 -13.94 37.16
C MET A 1 -8.53 -14.20 37.53
N LEU A 2 -9.42 -14.39 36.55
CA LEU A 2 -10.79 -14.84 36.76
C LEU A 2 -11.30 -15.46 35.46
N LEU A 3 -11.20 -16.78 35.40
CA LEU A 3 -11.82 -17.66 34.42
C LEU A 3 -13.11 -18.17 35.06
N LYS A 4 -14.25 -17.98 34.37
CA LYS A 4 -15.41 -18.87 34.31
C LYS A 4 -16.53 -18.17 33.53
N MET A 5 -16.83 -18.66 32.33
CA MET A 5 -18.18 -18.56 31.78
C MET A 5 -18.67 -19.99 31.57
N GLN A 6 -19.82 -20.25 32.18
CA GLN A 6 -20.52 -21.51 32.30
C GLN A 6 -21.24 -21.84 30.99
N GLU A 7 -21.01 -23.04 30.49
CA GLU A 7 -21.77 -23.69 29.43
C GLU A 7 -22.94 -24.42 30.10
N GLN A 8 -24.16 -24.19 29.62
CA GLN A 8 -25.39 -24.78 30.18
C GLN A 8 -26.04 -25.65 29.09
N GLU A 9 -26.16 -26.95 29.40
CA GLU A 9 -26.68 -28.00 28.54
C GLU A 9 -28.21 -27.98 28.39
N VAL A 10 -28.71 -28.45 27.24
CA VAL A 10 -30.03 -29.12 27.12
C VAL A 10 -29.90 -30.30 26.12
N PHE A 11 -30.04 -31.52 26.65
CA PHE A 11 -30.17 -32.88 26.04
C PHE A 11 -31.42 -33.04 25.10
N PRO A 12 -31.79 -34.23 24.52
CA PRO A 12 -31.09 -35.45 24.07
C PRO A 12 -31.62 -36.10 22.73
N PHE A 13 -30.83 -37.04 22.17
CA PHE A 13 -31.24 -38.33 21.55
C PHE A 13 -32.52 -38.40 20.66
N LEU A 14 -32.39 -38.15 19.33
CA LEU A 14 -33.13 -38.78 18.20
C LEU A 14 -32.82 -38.11 16.81
N ALA A 15 -31.57 -37.76 16.47
CA ALA A 15 -31.24 -37.01 15.23
C ALA A 15 -30.07 -37.56 14.39
N HIS A 16 -29.71 -38.84 14.56
CA HIS A 16 -28.41 -39.36 14.08
C HIS A 16 -28.27 -39.62 12.56
N TYR A 17 -29.26 -39.25 11.73
CA TYR A 17 -29.12 -39.30 10.27
C TYR A 17 -29.28 -37.93 9.59
N SER A 18 -30.04 -37.00 10.18
CA SER A 18 -30.21 -35.64 9.64
C SER A 18 -29.03 -34.71 10.00
N ASP A 19 -28.43 -34.88 11.18
CA ASP A 19 -27.30 -34.02 11.60
C ASP A 19 -26.01 -34.31 10.85
N TRP A 20 -25.79 -35.57 10.42
CA TRP A 20 -24.64 -35.91 9.59
C TRP A 20 -24.80 -35.32 8.19
N TYR A 21 -26.01 -35.36 7.61
CA TYR A 21 -26.26 -34.79 6.29
C TYR A 21 -26.17 -33.27 6.29
N ILE A 22 -26.71 -32.61 7.33
CA ILE A 22 -26.61 -31.15 7.49
C ILE A 22 -25.16 -30.73 7.77
N THR A 23 -24.43 -31.45 8.64
CA THR A 23 -23.02 -31.15 8.91
C THR A 23 -22.13 -31.39 7.69
N VAL A 24 -22.41 -32.44 6.91
CA VAL A 24 -21.71 -32.72 5.65
C VAL A 24 -22.09 -31.68 4.60
N HIS A 25 -23.36 -31.30 4.45
CA HIS A 25 -23.76 -30.23 3.53
C HIS A 25 -23.18 -28.87 3.93
N ILE A 26 -23.20 -28.51 5.21
CA ILE A 26 -22.60 -27.27 5.70
C ILE A 26 -21.09 -27.30 5.49
N LYS A 27 -20.41 -28.44 5.74
CA LYS A 27 -18.98 -28.58 5.44
C LYS A 27 -18.69 -28.54 3.94
N VAL A 28 -19.50 -29.16 3.09
CA VAL A 28 -19.35 -29.13 1.62
C VAL A 28 -19.59 -27.73 1.10
N LEU A 29 -20.66 -27.06 1.50
CA LEU A 29 -20.94 -25.66 1.15
C LEU A 29 -19.85 -24.72 1.66
N TYR A 30 -19.29 -24.96 2.85
CA TYR A 30 -18.18 -24.15 3.38
C TYR A 30 -16.87 -24.42 2.64
N VAL A 31 -16.59 -25.67 2.24
CA VAL A 31 -15.43 -26.04 1.41
C VAL A 31 -15.58 -25.50 0.00
N ASP A 32 -16.77 -25.57 -0.59
CA ASP A 32 -17.07 -25.00 -1.91
C ASP A 32 -16.99 -23.48 -1.89
N TYR A 33 -17.49 -22.81 -0.85
CA TYR A 33 -17.34 -21.37 -0.67
C TYR A 33 -15.88 -20.96 -0.45
N ALA A 34 -15.12 -21.73 0.35
CA ALA A 34 -13.69 -21.48 0.56
C ALA A 34 -12.88 -21.73 -0.72
N LEU A 35 -13.22 -22.75 -1.51
CA LEU A 35 -12.62 -22.99 -2.82
C LEU A 35 -12.97 -21.88 -3.82
N LEU A 36 -14.22 -21.40 -3.81
CA LEU A 36 -14.66 -20.29 -4.63
C LEU A 36 -13.95 -18.98 -4.26
N GLU A 37 -13.74 -18.70 -2.97
CA GLU A 37 -12.92 -17.55 -2.52
C GLU A 37 -11.46 -17.69 -2.96
N LEU A 38 -10.91 -18.90 -2.95
CA LEU A 38 -9.53 -19.17 -3.37
C LEU A 38 -9.36 -19.09 -4.89
N GLU A 39 -10.37 -19.51 -5.66
CA GLU A 39 -10.44 -19.35 -7.12
C GLU A 39 -10.66 -17.88 -7.50
N LEU A 40 -11.49 -17.15 -6.76
CA LEU A 40 -11.63 -15.70 -6.91
C LEU A 40 -10.32 -14.98 -6.58
N GLN A 41 -9.64 -15.34 -5.48
CA GLN A 41 -8.34 -14.78 -5.14
C GLN A 41 -7.29 -15.10 -6.20
N LYS A 42 -7.24 -16.34 -6.71
CA LYS A 42 -6.35 -16.71 -7.83
C LYS A 42 -6.66 -15.90 -9.08
N SER A 43 -7.94 -15.74 -9.45
CA SER A 43 -8.33 -14.96 -10.62
C SER A 43 -7.99 -13.48 -10.46
N ILE A 44 -8.12 -12.93 -9.25
CA ILE A 44 -7.74 -11.54 -8.94
C ILE A 44 -6.23 -11.40 -8.97
N GLU A 45 -5.47 -12.37 -8.44
CA GLU A 45 -4.01 -12.36 -8.45
C GLU A 45 -3.45 -12.49 -9.87
N GLU A 46 -4.10 -13.29 -10.73
CA GLU A 46 -3.79 -13.42 -12.16
C GLU A 46 -4.09 -12.13 -12.95
N LEU A 47 -5.16 -11.42 -12.58
CA LEU A 47 -5.49 -10.10 -13.13
C LEU A 47 -4.61 -8.97 -12.57
N LEU A 48 -4.08 -9.12 -11.35
CA LEU A 48 -3.28 -8.09 -10.67
C LEU A 48 -1.76 -8.24 -10.89
N TYR A 49 -1.28 -9.44 -11.26
CA TYR A 49 0.14 -9.73 -11.50
C TYR A 49 0.38 -10.71 -12.68
N PRO A 50 0.06 -10.32 -13.92
CA PRO A 50 0.13 -11.22 -15.08
C PRO A 50 1.55 -11.70 -15.46
N SER A 51 2.62 -11.22 -14.82
CA SER A 51 4.00 -11.32 -15.32
C SER A 51 4.92 -12.37 -14.68
N LEU A 52 4.39 -13.40 -14.00
CA LEU A 52 5.22 -14.51 -13.45
C LEU A 52 5.17 -15.82 -14.26
N SER A 53 4.61 -15.80 -15.47
CA SER A 53 4.85 -16.86 -16.46
C SER A 53 5.62 -16.27 -17.64
N GLY A 54 6.86 -16.73 -17.82
CA GLY A 54 7.74 -16.19 -18.84
C GLY A 54 7.28 -16.55 -20.24
N GLU A 55 7.16 -15.54 -21.10
CA GLU A 55 7.74 -15.50 -22.46
C GLU A 55 7.73 -14.06 -23.00
N ASN A 56 8.84 -13.65 -23.60
CA ASN A 56 9.17 -12.27 -23.98
C ASN A 56 8.17 -11.65 -24.98
N LYS A 57 7.66 -10.44 -24.65
CA LYS A 57 7.31 -9.41 -25.62
C LYS A 57 7.76 -8.05 -25.09
N ASP A 58 8.64 -7.42 -25.85
CA ASP A 58 9.37 -6.21 -25.49
C ASP A 58 8.45 -4.98 -25.38
N ASN A 59 8.68 -4.17 -24.32
CA ASN A 59 8.25 -2.77 -24.10
C ASN A 59 7.03 -2.45 -23.22
N ASP A 60 6.65 -3.30 -22.28
CA ASP A 60 5.88 -2.83 -21.11
C ASP A 60 6.84 -2.61 -19.92
N PRO A 61 6.83 -1.44 -19.23
CA PRO A 61 7.68 -1.26 -18.06
C PRO A 61 7.25 -2.29 -17.01
N VAL A 62 8.12 -3.28 -16.79
CA VAL A 62 7.97 -4.28 -15.74
C VAL A 62 7.80 -3.54 -14.42
N THR A 63 6.58 -3.44 -13.92
CA THR A 63 6.29 -2.88 -12.60
C THR A 63 6.69 -3.91 -11.57
N VAL A 64 8.00 -4.04 -11.36
CA VAL A 64 8.56 -4.80 -10.23
C VAL A 64 7.88 -4.27 -8.98
N PRO A 65 7.28 -5.12 -8.12
CA PRO A 65 6.64 -4.67 -6.90
C PRO A 65 7.69 -3.97 -6.02
N VAL A 66 7.64 -2.63 -6.01
CA VAL A 66 8.59 -1.83 -5.25
C VAL A 66 8.09 -1.76 -3.82
N ASN A 67 8.87 -2.35 -2.91
CA ASN A 67 8.62 -2.20 -1.48
C ASN A 67 8.73 -0.70 -1.11
N PRO A 68 7.78 -0.15 -0.33
CA PRO A 68 7.75 1.28 -0.01
C PRO A 68 9.00 1.80 0.70
N LYS A 69 9.64 0.98 1.55
CA LYS A 69 10.87 1.36 2.26
C LYS A 69 12.06 1.55 1.32
N PRO A 70 12.41 0.58 0.45
CA PRO A 70 13.38 0.80 -0.62
C PRO A 70 13.07 2.01 -1.51
N PHE A 71 11.79 2.23 -1.84
CA PHE A 71 11.38 3.39 -2.64
C PHE A 71 11.76 4.72 -1.98
N LEU A 72 11.42 4.90 -0.71
CA LEU A 72 11.73 6.13 0.03
C LEU A 72 13.25 6.33 0.18
N ASN A 73 13.98 5.26 0.46
CA ASN A 73 15.45 5.32 0.55
C ASN A 73 16.11 5.75 -0.76
N ASN A 74 15.55 5.37 -1.91
CA ASN A 74 16.05 5.77 -3.23
C ASN A 74 15.81 7.25 -3.56
N LEU A 75 14.92 7.91 -2.81
CA LEU A 75 14.59 9.32 -2.95
C LEU A 75 15.32 10.21 -1.94
N THR A 76 15.94 9.62 -0.91
CA THR A 76 16.80 10.33 0.02
C THR A 76 17.96 10.99 -0.76
N GLY A 77 18.19 12.27 -0.48
CA GLY A 77 19.16 13.14 -1.15
C GLY A 77 18.65 13.79 -2.44
N LYS A 78 17.46 13.42 -2.95
CA LYS A 78 16.93 13.90 -4.23
C LYS A 78 15.84 14.97 -4.04
N PRO A 79 15.60 15.81 -5.05
CA PRO A 79 14.46 16.71 -5.05
C PRO A 79 13.15 15.91 -5.10
N VAL A 80 12.23 16.22 -4.20
CA VAL A 80 10.92 15.57 -4.08
C VAL A 80 9.81 16.60 -3.98
N ILE A 81 8.61 16.17 -4.35
CA ILE A 81 7.37 16.91 -4.14
C ILE A 81 6.47 16.07 -3.24
N VAL A 82 6.08 16.66 -2.12
CA VAL A 82 5.22 16.05 -1.11
C VAL A 82 3.90 16.79 -1.10
N LYS A 83 2.79 16.10 -1.39
CA LYS A 83 1.45 16.68 -1.28
C LYS A 83 0.82 16.26 0.03
N LEU A 84 0.28 17.23 0.77
CA LEU A 84 -0.51 16.96 1.96
C LEU A 84 -1.98 16.69 1.60
N LYS A 85 -2.68 16.01 2.51
CA LYS A 85 -4.14 15.74 2.41
C LYS A 85 -4.98 17.02 2.25
N TRP A 86 -4.45 18.14 2.70
CA TRP A 86 -5.12 19.44 2.71
C TRP A 86 -4.83 20.29 1.46
N GLY A 87 -4.18 19.72 0.44
CA GLY A 87 -3.93 20.38 -0.83
C GLY A 87 -2.59 21.10 -0.95
N MET A 88 -1.97 21.46 0.18
CA MET A 88 -0.62 22.06 0.21
C MET A 88 0.43 21.12 -0.37
N GLU A 89 1.35 21.69 -1.15
CA GLU A 89 2.47 20.99 -1.75
C GLU A 89 3.79 21.57 -1.26
N TYR A 90 4.71 20.69 -0.88
CA TYR A 90 6.06 21.05 -0.48
C TYR A 90 7.05 20.50 -1.47
N LYS A 91 7.92 21.36 -1.99
CA LYS A 91 9.02 20.97 -2.87
C LYS A 91 10.33 21.18 -2.14
N GLY A 92 11.21 20.20 -2.12
CA GLY A 92 12.49 20.32 -1.42
C GLY A 92 13.33 19.06 -1.57
N TYR A 93 14.48 19.02 -0.90
CA TYR A 93 15.36 17.86 -0.91
C TYR A 93 15.03 16.93 0.25
N LEU A 94 14.80 15.65 -0.02
CA LEU A 94 14.52 14.67 1.03
C LEU A 94 15.80 14.34 1.82
N VAL A 95 15.93 14.84 3.05
CA VAL A 95 17.13 14.64 3.87
C VAL A 95 17.12 13.27 4.55
N SER A 96 15.99 12.92 5.16
CA SER A 96 15.86 11.66 5.89
C SER A 96 14.40 11.22 6.01
N VAL A 97 14.22 9.93 6.26
CA VAL A 97 12.93 9.29 6.53
C VAL A 97 13.08 8.36 7.72
N ASP A 98 12.10 8.35 8.61
CA ASP A 98 12.08 7.44 9.76
C ASP A 98 11.19 6.19 9.55
N SER A 99 11.15 5.31 10.55
CA SER A 99 10.33 4.09 10.52
C SER A 99 8.82 4.33 10.43
N TYR A 100 8.35 5.54 10.77
CA TYR A 100 6.95 5.96 10.67
C TYR A 100 6.67 6.69 9.36
N MET A 101 7.67 6.89 8.49
CA MET A 101 7.62 7.68 7.27
C MET A 101 7.39 9.18 7.52
N ASN A 102 7.89 9.71 8.63
CA ASN A 102 8.07 11.16 8.76
C ASN A 102 9.20 11.59 7.82
N LEU A 103 9.06 12.77 7.21
CA LEU A 103 9.93 13.25 6.14
C LEU A 103 10.63 14.52 6.58
N GLN A 104 11.96 14.53 6.54
CA GLN A 104 12.75 15.74 6.71
C GLN A 104 13.09 16.31 5.34
N LEU A 105 12.68 17.56 5.08
CA LEU A 105 12.99 18.26 3.83
C LEU A 105 13.91 19.44 4.08
N ALA A 106 14.88 19.66 3.19
CA ALA A 106 15.73 20.84 3.15
C ALA A 106 15.43 21.72 1.94
N ASN A 107 15.74 23.01 2.04
CA ASN A 107 15.47 24.04 1.02
C ASN A 107 14.03 23.98 0.51
N THR A 108 13.08 23.88 1.45
CA THR A 108 11.69 23.60 1.14
C THR A 108 10.95 24.86 0.73
N GLU A 109 10.19 24.75 -0.36
CA GLU A 109 9.25 25.74 -0.88
C GLU A 109 7.82 25.25 -0.66
N GLU A 110 6.94 26.15 -0.25
CA GLU A 110 5.52 25.88 -0.09
C GLU A 110 4.72 26.37 -1.30
N TYR A 111 3.80 25.52 -1.76
CA TYR A 111 2.85 25.82 -2.81
C TYR A 111 1.42 25.58 -2.31
N ILE A 112 0.58 26.59 -2.43
CA ILE A 112 -0.86 26.55 -2.08
C ILE A 112 -1.63 26.78 -3.38
N ASP A 113 -2.53 25.86 -3.73
CA ASP A 113 -3.29 25.89 -4.99
C ASP A 113 -2.41 26.05 -6.24
N GLY A 114 -1.21 25.47 -6.21
CA GLY A 114 -0.22 25.53 -7.29
C GLY A 114 0.57 26.84 -7.36
N GLN A 115 0.30 27.81 -6.49
CA GLN A 115 1.03 29.08 -6.41
C GLN A 115 2.10 29.02 -5.33
N PHE A 116 3.27 29.58 -5.62
CA PHE A 116 4.35 29.73 -4.67
C PHE A 116 3.91 30.64 -3.51
N SER A 117 3.92 30.09 -2.29
CA SER A 117 3.56 30.76 -1.04
C SER A 117 4.81 31.35 -0.37
N GLY A 118 5.91 30.58 -0.32
CA GLY A 118 7.16 31.05 0.27
C GLY A 118 8.19 29.94 0.53
N ASN A 119 9.36 30.36 1.01
CA ASN A 119 10.44 29.46 1.41
C ASN A 119 10.36 29.15 2.91
N LEU A 120 10.37 27.87 3.26
CA LEU A 120 10.33 27.36 4.63
C LEU A 120 11.69 26.86 5.11
N GLY A 121 12.63 26.59 4.20
CA GLY A 121 13.96 26.08 4.56
C GLY A 121 13.90 24.63 5.00
N GLU A 122 14.31 24.32 6.22
CA GLU A 122 14.29 22.97 6.75
C GLU A 122 12.99 22.68 7.52
N ILE A 123 12.27 21.64 7.11
CA ILE A 123 10.99 21.26 7.73
C ILE A 123 10.91 19.76 8.00
N LEU A 124 10.07 19.41 8.98
CA LEU A 124 9.71 18.02 9.29
C LEU A 124 8.20 17.82 9.02
N ILE A 125 7.87 16.96 8.06
CA ILE A 125 6.49 16.59 7.73
C ILE A 125 6.14 15.29 8.44
N ARG A 126 5.03 15.30 9.18
CA ARG A 126 4.50 14.10 9.84
C ARG A 126 3.75 13.19 8.85
N CYS A 127 4.02 11.90 8.93
CA CYS A 127 3.50 10.90 7.98
C CYS A 127 1.97 10.90 7.82
N ASN A 128 1.22 11.17 8.90
CA ASN A 128 -0.24 11.14 8.87
C ASN A 128 -0.87 12.22 7.98
N ASN A 129 -0.12 13.27 7.63
CA ASN A 129 -0.59 14.36 6.77
C ASN A 129 -0.23 14.16 5.30
N VAL A 130 0.69 13.25 4.99
CA VAL A 130 1.15 12.99 3.61
C VAL A 130 0.05 12.28 2.83
N LEU A 131 -0.21 12.76 1.61
CA LEU A 131 -1.05 12.10 0.62
C LEU A 131 -0.20 11.28 -0.33
N TYR A 132 0.82 11.90 -0.94
CA TYR A 132 1.81 11.22 -1.75
C TYR A 132 3.15 11.95 -1.74
N LEU A 133 4.19 11.23 -2.15
CA LEU A 133 5.52 11.75 -2.43
C LEU A 133 5.93 11.30 -3.83
N ARG A 134 6.53 12.21 -4.61
CA ARG A 134 7.14 11.88 -5.91
C ARG A 134 8.52 12.50 -6.03
N GLY A 135 9.43 11.82 -6.73
CA GLY A 135 10.68 12.43 -7.17
C GLY A 135 10.44 13.49 -8.24
N VAL A 136 11.26 14.54 -8.24
CA VAL A 136 11.37 15.46 -9.38
C VAL A 136 12.49 14.91 -10.26
N PRO A 137 12.25 14.69 -11.57
CA PRO A 137 13.34 14.38 -12.48
C PRO A 137 14.31 15.57 -12.45
N GLU A 138 15.60 15.30 -12.24
CA GLU A 138 16.63 16.29 -12.53
C GLU A 138 16.65 16.42 -14.05
N ASP A 139 16.05 17.49 -14.58
CA ASP A 139 16.22 17.86 -15.96
C ASP A 139 17.71 18.16 -16.14
N THR A 140 18.46 17.20 -16.69
CA THR A 140 19.82 17.43 -17.15
C THR A 140 19.77 18.62 -18.09
N GLU A 141 20.40 19.72 -17.66
CA GLU A 141 20.62 20.92 -18.46
C GLU A 141 20.97 20.49 -19.88
N ILE A 142 20.10 20.82 -20.84
CA ILE A 142 20.47 20.78 -22.24
C ILE A 142 21.57 21.83 -22.32
N GLU A 143 22.83 21.40 -22.42
CA GLU A 143 23.95 22.27 -22.75
C GLU A 143 23.54 23.04 -24.01
N ASP A 144 23.29 24.33 -23.86
CA ASP A 144 23.10 25.26 -24.96
C ASP A 144 24.35 25.18 -25.83
N ALA A 145 24.27 24.41 -26.91
CA ALA A 145 25.27 24.39 -27.95
C ALA A 145 25.27 25.76 -28.64
N GLU A 146 26.34 26.53 -28.42
CA GLU A 146 26.73 27.72 -29.20
C GLU A 146 26.76 27.44 -30.72
#